data_AF-A0A9X3PU01-F1
#
_entry.id   AF-A0A9X3PU01-F1
#
_cell.length_a   1.000
_cell.length_b   1.000
_cell.length_c   1.000
_cell.angle_alpha   90.00
_cell.angle_beta   90.00
_cell.angle_gamma   90.00
#
_symmetry.space_group_name_H-M   'P 1'
#
loop_
_entity.id
_entity.type
_entity.pdbx_description
1 polymer ?
#
loop_
_entity_poly.entity_id
_entity_poly.type
_entity_poly.pdbx_seq_one_letter_code
_entity_poly.pdbx_strand_id
1 'polypeptide(L)'
;THYLDDVALWAHTTDLRQATIPVINETGKDLPGHQNLTLYTVFAFGNGSDLLKEASKAGGFEDSNGNNLPDLQAEWDQLNNSTRALGADGLPDTYFEAPDAAQLKDELLAAITSILQRSASGTSASVVASSSTGEGAIYQSFFYPSEFEGANELTWLGYTQGLFVDAFGNIREDSDGDGKLIYANDKIIETRYAPTLGETVADLFADVSPADGQADSTTPVGTVALRDVAALWEAGKRLALTDASSRTLLTWVDSDNDGRVDSGEQMAFTTANATTLSPYLRPGAAPFTADNIINFIRGVQVTGLRNRQLTVNGSLKVWKMGDPIHSTPAIVGPPRERYDVIYGDGSYTDYFVKYKDRRRVVYAGANDGMLHAFNSGFYHKGDDPGTTTAIEHGWFTTTGASAASTPPLGEELWGFIPQELLPHLQWLTRPDYTHVYYVDLKPKVADVRIFTPDAAHPNGWGTILIGGFRMGGSCGNCPAGEAPPMSVTADFGSGSETRTFYSAYFVLDITDPEQDPTLLWS
;
A
#
# COMPACT_ATOMS: atom_id res chain seq x y z
N THR A 1 -18.07 43.78 13.18
CA THR A 1 -16.68 43.37 13.44
C THR A 1 -16.36 42.13 12.61
N HIS A 2 -16.73 42.13 11.32
CA HIS A 2 -16.68 40.98 10.42
C HIS A 2 -15.48 40.99 9.46
N TYR A 3 -14.45 41.78 9.80
CA TYR A 3 -13.39 42.04 8.83
C TYR A 3 -12.52 40.81 8.56
N LEU A 4 -12.30 39.96 9.58
CA LEU A 4 -11.39 38.83 9.45
C LEU A 4 -12.06 37.64 8.73
N ASP A 5 -13.31 37.35 9.08
CA ASP A 5 -14.19 36.38 8.44
C ASP A 5 -14.51 36.76 6.99
N ASP A 6 -14.82 38.03 6.69
CA ASP A 6 -15.05 38.49 5.31
C ASP A 6 -13.80 38.31 4.44
N VAL A 7 -12.61 38.65 4.97
CA VAL A 7 -11.33 38.49 4.27
C VAL A 7 -10.98 37.01 4.11
N ALA A 8 -11.23 36.19 5.12
CA ALA A 8 -11.01 34.74 5.08
C ALA A 8 -11.89 34.08 4.00
N LEU A 9 -13.19 34.42 3.96
CA LEU A 9 -14.13 33.94 2.94
C LEU A 9 -13.69 34.36 1.54
N TRP A 10 -13.30 35.62 1.36
CA TRP A 10 -12.84 36.12 0.07
C TRP A 10 -11.58 35.39 -0.42
N ALA A 11 -10.62 35.18 0.47
CA ALA A 11 -9.37 34.49 0.15
C ALA A 11 -9.56 33.01 -0.15
N HIS A 12 -10.59 32.38 0.45
CA HIS A 12 -10.94 30.99 0.24
C HIS A 12 -11.74 30.75 -1.06
N THR A 13 -12.58 31.71 -1.47
CA THR A 13 -13.49 31.57 -2.63
C THR A 13 -12.99 32.24 -3.90
N THR A 14 -11.99 33.12 -3.81
CA THR A 14 -11.42 33.83 -4.97
C THR A 14 -10.15 33.16 -5.47
N ASP A 15 -10.07 32.85 -6.77
CA ASP A 15 -8.85 32.36 -7.39
C ASP A 15 -7.78 33.46 -7.45
N LEU A 16 -6.68 33.25 -6.75
CA LEU A 16 -5.62 34.24 -6.51
C LEU A 16 -4.64 34.38 -7.67
N ARG A 17 -4.74 33.54 -8.71
CA ARG A 17 -3.88 33.66 -9.90
C ARG A 17 -4.26 34.88 -10.71
N GLN A 18 -3.23 35.59 -11.18
CA GLN A 18 -3.42 36.72 -12.08
C GLN A 18 -3.95 36.22 -13.43
N ALA A 19 -4.96 36.90 -13.98
CA ALA A 19 -5.48 36.60 -15.32
C ALA A 19 -4.45 36.88 -16.45
N THR A 20 -3.36 37.58 -16.14
CA THR A 20 -2.29 37.94 -17.09
C THR A 20 -1.00 38.16 -16.32
N ILE A 21 0.07 37.41 -16.64
CA ILE A 21 1.41 37.65 -16.08
C ILE A 21 2.14 38.63 -17.03
N PRO A 22 2.38 39.90 -16.63
CA PRO A 22 2.87 40.94 -17.56
C PRO A 22 4.26 40.68 -18.14
N VAL A 23 5.03 39.76 -17.54
CA VAL A 23 6.42 39.50 -17.91
C VAL A 23 6.55 38.50 -19.07
N ILE A 24 5.54 37.64 -19.27
CA ILE A 24 5.60 36.54 -20.26
C ILE A 24 4.49 36.60 -21.32
N ASN A 25 3.63 37.62 -21.31
CA ASN A 25 2.53 37.79 -22.26
C ASN A 25 1.60 36.56 -22.38
N GLU A 26 1.50 35.73 -21.34
CA GLU A 26 0.51 34.66 -21.28
C GLU A 26 -0.81 35.19 -20.70
N THR A 27 -1.90 34.93 -21.44
CA THR A 27 -3.27 35.32 -21.09
C THR A 27 -4.00 34.06 -20.68
N GLY A 28 -4.11 33.80 -19.37
CA GLY A 28 -4.79 32.60 -18.91
C GLY A 28 -4.43 32.21 -17.48
N LYS A 29 -5.30 31.40 -16.88
CA LYS A 29 -5.00 30.59 -15.71
C LYS A 29 -4.44 29.28 -16.26
N ASP A 30 -3.13 29.15 -16.32
CA ASP A 30 -2.43 28.11 -17.11
C ASP A 30 -2.63 26.67 -16.60
N LEU A 31 -3.30 26.51 -15.45
CA LEU A 31 -3.65 25.22 -14.87
C LEU A 31 -5.17 25.13 -14.63
N PRO A 32 -5.83 24.02 -14.99
CA PRO A 32 -7.20 23.77 -14.57
C PRO A 32 -7.30 23.71 -13.03
N GLY A 33 -8.38 24.23 -12.46
CA GLY A 33 -8.60 24.29 -11.01
C GLY A 33 -8.64 25.72 -10.45
N HIS A 34 -8.80 25.83 -9.13
CA HIS A 34 -8.85 27.10 -8.39
C HIS A 34 -7.68 27.14 -7.39
N GLN A 35 -6.95 28.27 -7.31
CA GLN A 35 -5.95 28.48 -6.27
C GLN A 35 -6.50 29.45 -5.23
N ASN A 36 -6.75 28.96 -4.02
CA ASN A 36 -7.25 29.74 -2.90
C ASN A 36 -6.26 29.73 -1.72
N LEU A 37 -6.60 30.46 -0.65
CA LEU A 37 -5.90 30.41 0.64
C LEU A 37 -6.82 29.82 1.70
N THR A 38 -6.36 28.77 2.37
CA THR A 38 -7.04 28.18 3.53
C THR A 38 -6.49 28.80 4.82
N LEU A 39 -7.36 29.34 5.66
CA LEU A 39 -6.97 29.98 6.92
C LEU A 39 -6.93 28.96 8.06
N TYR A 40 -5.77 28.91 8.72
CA TYR A 40 -5.56 28.20 9.97
C TYR A 40 -5.33 29.23 11.08
N THR A 41 -6.04 29.10 12.20
CA THR A 41 -5.85 30.02 13.32
C THR A 41 -5.45 29.26 14.59
N VAL A 42 -4.44 29.78 15.27
CA VAL A 42 -3.98 29.28 16.58
C VAL A 42 -4.20 30.40 17.58
N PHE A 43 -5.17 30.23 18.48
CA PHE A 43 -5.44 31.18 19.55
C PHE A 43 -4.52 30.90 20.74
N ALA A 44 -3.48 31.71 20.88
CA ALA A 44 -2.51 31.56 21.95
C ALA A 44 -2.90 32.36 23.21
N PHE A 45 -2.68 31.74 24.38
CA PHE A 45 -2.85 32.34 25.71
C PHE A 45 -4.28 32.82 26.01
N GLY A 46 -5.28 32.01 25.64
CA GLY A 46 -6.69 32.26 25.93
C GLY A 46 -7.60 31.14 25.41
N ASN A 47 -8.89 31.20 25.76
CA ASN A 47 -9.92 30.25 25.32
C ASN A 47 -11.11 30.98 24.68
N GLY A 48 -11.75 30.36 23.69
CA GLY A 48 -13.09 30.73 23.22
C GLY A 48 -13.14 32.00 22.36
N SER A 49 -12.22 32.19 21.41
CA SER A 49 -12.25 33.38 20.54
C SER A 49 -13.30 33.25 19.43
N ASP A 50 -14.45 33.93 19.58
CA ASP A 50 -15.52 33.94 18.57
C ASP A 50 -15.02 34.46 17.21
N LEU A 51 -14.20 35.51 17.20
CA LEU A 51 -13.67 36.10 15.95
C LEU A 51 -12.81 35.10 15.16
N LEU A 52 -11.95 34.34 15.84
CA LEU A 52 -11.07 33.38 15.19
C LEU A 52 -11.80 32.11 14.78
N LYS A 53 -12.83 31.71 15.53
CA LYS A 53 -13.73 30.62 15.14
C LYS A 53 -14.47 30.96 13.86
N GLU A 54 -15.14 32.11 13.80
CA GLU A 54 -15.86 32.55 12.60
C GLU A 54 -14.92 32.71 11.39
N ALA A 55 -13.71 33.25 11.60
CA ALA A 55 -12.71 33.34 10.53
C ALA A 55 -12.20 31.97 10.05
N SER A 56 -12.00 31.02 10.96
CA SER A 56 -11.58 29.65 10.61
C SER A 56 -12.67 28.91 9.87
N LYS A 57 -13.93 29.08 10.30
CA LYS A 57 -15.11 28.58 9.60
C LYS A 57 -15.20 29.14 8.18
N ALA A 58 -15.06 30.47 8.02
CA ALA A 58 -15.18 31.13 6.73
C ALA A 58 -13.97 30.92 5.80
N GLY A 59 -12.78 30.67 6.35
CA GLY A 59 -11.55 30.49 5.57
C GLY A 59 -11.06 29.06 5.43
N GLY A 60 -11.69 28.10 6.12
CA GLY A 60 -11.22 26.72 6.26
C GLY A 60 -12.22 25.65 5.83
N PHE A 61 -13.42 26.06 5.39
CA PHE A 61 -14.49 25.16 4.96
C PHE A 61 -14.22 24.52 3.60
N GLU A 62 -14.95 23.47 3.29
CA GLU A 62 -14.85 22.73 2.04
C GLU A 62 -16.25 22.64 1.41
N ASP A 63 -16.46 23.44 0.36
CA ASP A 63 -17.75 23.64 -0.28
C ASP A 63 -18.26 22.35 -0.94
N SER A 64 -19.18 21.67 -0.25
CA SER A 64 -19.71 20.37 -0.68
C SER A 64 -20.91 20.51 -1.60
N ASN A 65 -21.58 21.67 -1.61
CA ASN A 65 -22.82 21.91 -2.35
C ASN A 65 -22.68 22.93 -3.49
N GLY A 66 -21.50 23.54 -3.65
CA GLY A 66 -21.14 24.45 -4.74
C GLY A 66 -21.66 25.89 -4.55
N ASN A 67 -22.09 26.28 -3.35
CA ASN A 67 -22.66 27.60 -3.07
C ASN A 67 -21.62 28.64 -2.61
N ASN A 68 -20.36 28.25 -2.40
CA ASN A 68 -19.26 29.04 -1.85
C ASN A 68 -19.53 29.66 -0.47
N LEU A 69 -20.33 29.01 0.37
CA LEU A 69 -20.67 29.44 1.72
C LEU A 69 -20.48 28.30 2.72
N PRO A 70 -19.98 28.57 3.95
CA PRO A 70 -19.88 27.57 5.02
C PRO A 70 -21.23 27.38 5.73
N ASP A 71 -22.26 26.94 5.00
CA ASP A 71 -23.64 26.87 5.50
C ASP A 71 -24.01 25.51 6.10
N LEU A 72 -23.33 24.44 5.72
CA LEU A 72 -23.50 23.12 6.30
C LEU A 72 -22.43 22.84 7.36
N GLN A 73 -22.82 22.25 8.49
CA GLN A 73 -21.86 21.87 9.55
C GLN A 73 -20.76 20.94 9.02
N ALA A 74 -21.15 20.00 8.15
CA ALA A 74 -20.22 19.08 7.50
C ALA A 74 -19.18 19.77 6.60
N GLU A 75 -19.31 21.06 6.27
CA GLU A 75 -18.32 21.76 5.44
C GLU A 75 -17.16 22.31 6.26
N TRP A 76 -17.30 22.48 7.57
CA TRP A 76 -16.29 23.16 8.40
C TRP A 76 -15.93 22.45 9.72
N ASP A 77 -16.71 21.46 10.15
CA ASP A 77 -16.55 20.74 11.43
C ASP A 77 -16.85 19.24 11.21
N GLN A 78 -15.87 18.51 10.68
CA GLN A 78 -15.95 17.07 10.43
C GLN A 78 -15.18 16.24 11.46
N LEU A 79 -14.14 16.83 12.05
CA LEU A 79 -13.24 16.17 12.98
C LEU A 79 -13.42 16.78 14.36
N ASN A 80 -13.18 15.97 15.38
CA ASN A 80 -13.03 16.50 16.72
C ASN A 80 -11.62 17.08 16.86
N ASN A 81 -11.48 18.37 17.13
CA ASN A 81 -10.19 19.07 17.14
C ASN A 81 -9.23 18.53 18.21
N SER A 82 -9.77 17.94 19.29
CA SER A 82 -8.98 17.38 20.39
C SER A 82 -8.51 15.94 20.17
N THR A 83 -9.30 15.11 19.48
CA THR A 83 -9.01 13.68 19.28
C THR A 83 -8.61 13.33 17.85
N ARG A 84 -8.86 14.23 16.89
CA ARG A 84 -8.70 14.04 15.44
C ARG A 84 -9.47 12.86 14.85
N ALA A 85 -10.41 12.31 15.60
CA ALA A 85 -11.34 11.31 15.11
C ALA A 85 -12.50 11.97 14.36
N LEU A 86 -13.14 11.21 13.47
CA LEU A 86 -14.38 11.62 12.81
C LEU A 86 -15.48 11.85 13.86
N GLY A 87 -16.07 13.05 13.82
CA GLY A 87 -17.11 13.46 14.75
C GLY A 87 -17.05 14.95 15.05
N ALA A 88 -18.09 15.68 14.66
CA ALA A 88 -18.21 17.11 14.86
C ALA A 88 -18.19 17.49 16.36
N ASP A 89 -17.40 18.49 16.73
CA ASP A 89 -17.28 18.99 18.10
C ASP A 89 -17.77 20.44 18.29
N GLY A 90 -18.28 21.05 17.22
CA GLY A 90 -18.79 22.42 17.19
C GLY A 90 -17.69 23.46 17.01
N LEU A 91 -16.44 23.05 16.77
CA LEU A 91 -15.32 23.93 16.42
C LEU A 91 -14.89 23.68 14.97
N PRO A 92 -14.47 24.72 14.23
CA PRO A 92 -13.96 24.51 12.88
C PRO A 92 -12.67 23.68 12.87
N ASP A 93 -12.52 22.78 11.90
CA ASP A 93 -11.37 21.87 11.80
C ASP A 93 -10.00 22.60 11.68
N THR A 94 -10.01 23.87 11.25
CA THR A 94 -8.82 24.74 11.11
C THR A 94 -8.58 25.65 12.31
N TYR A 95 -9.33 25.49 13.40
CA TYR A 95 -9.26 26.28 14.63
C TYR A 95 -8.53 25.54 15.76
N PHE A 96 -7.46 26.15 16.28
CA PHE A 96 -6.64 25.58 17.36
C PHE A 96 -6.61 26.52 18.56
N GLU A 97 -6.79 25.99 19.78
CA GLU A 97 -6.76 26.77 21.02
C GLU A 97 -5.60 26.32 21.91
N ALA A 98 -4.71 27.24 22.25
CA ALA A 98 -3.60 27.02 23.16
C ALA A 98 -3.76 27.90 24.41
N PRO A 99 -4.39 27.39 25.49
CA PRO A 99 -4.66 28.16 26.71
C PRO A 99 -3.37 28.63 27.42
N ASP A 100 -2.30 27.86 27.30
CA ASP A 100 -1.03 28.09 27.99
C ASP A 100 0.20 27.79 27.10
N ALA A 101 1.38 28.17 27.61
CA ALA A 101 2.64 28.01 26.90
C ALA A 101 3.04 26.54 26.66
N ALA A 102 2.56 25.61 27.48
CA ALA A 102 2.89 24.20 27.34
C ALA A 102 2.11 23.60 26.16
N GLN A 103 0.82 23.95 26.03
CA GLN A 103 -0.06 23.48 24.96
C GLN A 103 0.19 24.18 23.63
N LEU A 104 0.74 25.41 23.61
CA LEU A 104 1.04 26.15 22.37
C LEU A 104 1.89 25.37 21.38
N LYS A 105 2.87 24.59 21.88
CA LYS A 105 3.72 23.77 21.03
C LYS A 105 2.90 22.65 20.36
N ASP A 106 2.06 21.97 21.14
CA ASP A 106 1.29 20.81 20.68
C ASP A 106 0.21 21.26 19.68
N GLU A 107 -0.45 22.38 19.94
CA GLU A 107 -1.47 22.97 19.05
C GLU A 107 -0.89 23.53 17.75
N LEU A 108 0.28 24.17 17.81
CA LEU A 108 0.97 24.63 16.60
C LEU A 108 1.41 23.43 15.74
N LEU A 109 1.89 22.36 16.39
CA LEU A 109 2.23 21.12 15.70
C LEU A 109 0.98 20.50 15.07
N ALA A 110 -0.13 20.46 15.79
CA ALA A 110 -1.40 19.91 15.32
C ALA A 110 -1.96 20.73 14.13
N ALA A 111 -1.81 22.05 14.14
CA ALA A 111 -2.18 22.93 13.03
C ALA A 111 -1.33 22.64 11.78
N ILE A 112 0.00 22.56 11.93
CA ILE A 112 0.92 22.24 10.82
C ILE A 112 0.66 20.83 10.29
N THR A 113 0.41 19.86 11.17
CA THR A 113 0.07 18.48 10.79
C THR A 113 -1.21 18.44 9.95
N SER A 114 -2.24 19.19 10.35
CA SER A 114 -3.49 19.32 9.59
C SER A 114 -3.27 19.93 8.20
N ILE A 115 -2.45 20.98 8.09
CA ILE A 115 -2.04 21.57 6.79
C ILE A 115 -1.36 20.51 5.91
N LEU A 116 -0.45 19.74 6.49
CA LEU A 116 0.31 18.71 5.77
C LEU A 116 -0.59 17.54 5.35
N GLN A 117 -1.56 17.13 6.18
CA GLN A 117 -2.56 16.12 5.82
C GLN A 117 -3.42 16.56 4.63
N ARG A 118 -3.92 17.80 4.62
CA ARG A 118 -4.65 18.34 3.46
C ARG A 118 -3.79 18.41 2.20
N SER A 119 -2.48 18.58 2.34
CA SER A 119 -1.53 18.54 1.22
C SER A 119 -1.13 17.12 0.82
N ALA A 120 -1.39 16.10 1.64
CA ALA A 120 -1.00 14.71 1.45
C ALA A 120 -2.18 13.89 0.91
N SER A 121 -2.70 14.26 -0.26
CA SER A 121 -3.75 13.46 -0.91
C SER A 121 -3.19 12.09 -1.32
N GLY A 122 -3.76 11.01 -0.75
CA GLY A 122 -3.47 9.62 -1.09
C GLY A 122 -4.00 9.24 -2.47
N THR A 123 -3.19 8.56 -3.28
CA THR A 123 -3.51 8.31 -4.69
C THR A 123 -4.22 6.96 -4.94
N SER A 124 -4.53 6.71 -6.22
CA SER A 124 -5.40 5.67 -6.78
C SER A 124 -5.34 4.29 -6.11
N ALA A 125 -6.47 3.82 -5.61
CA ALA A 125 -6.66 2.43 -5.24
C ALA A 125 -6.62 1.52 -6.49
N SER A 126 -5.76 0.49 -6.46
CA SER A 126 -5.73 -0.54 -7.50
C SER A 126 -6.42 -1.80 -7.02
N VAL A 127 -7.37 -2.34 -7.80
CA VAL A 127 -8.22 -3.47 -7.42
C VAL A 127 -8.06 -4.66 -8.36
N VAL A 128 -7.93 -5.87 -7.81
CA VAL A 128 -8.00 -7.14 -8.55
C VAL A 128 -8.93 -8.12 -7.86
N ALA A 129 -9.97 -8.54 -8.58
CA ALA A 129 -10.91 -9.54 -8.11
C ALA A 129 -10.40 -10.97 -8.39
N SER A 130 -10.59 -11.87 -7.42
CA SER A 130 -10.18 -13.28 -7.54
C SER A 130 -11.21 -14.17 -8.24
N SER A 131 -12.48 -13.77 -8.31
CA SER A 131 -13.57 -14.56 -8.88
C SER A 131 -14.08 -13.97 -10.20
N SER A 132 -14.50 -14.84 -11.12
CA SER A 132 -15.25 -14.46 -12.32
C SER A 132 -16.76 -14.70 -12.17
N THR A 133 -17.20 -15.12 -10.98
CA THR A 133 -18.57 -15.63 -10.73
C THR A 133 -19.29 -14.86 -9.61
N GLY A 134 -18.96 -13.58 -9.38
CA GLY A 134 -19.58 -12.75 -8.35
C GLY A 134 -18.92 -12.97 -6.98
N GLU A 135 -19.07 -14.15 -6.37
CA GLU A 135 -18.60 -14.40 -5.00
C GLU A 135 -17.09 -14.71 -4.91
N GLY A 136 -16.39 -14.10 -3.95
CA GLY A 136 -14.95 -14.32 -3.72
C GLY A 136 -14.31 -13.27 -2.82
N ALA A 137 -13.05 -12.95 -3.11
CA ALA A 137 -12.37 -11.81 -2.52
C ALA A 137 -11.74 -10.92 -3.60
N ILE A 138 -11.63 -9.63 -3.29
CA ILE A 138 -10.90 -8.63 -4.06
C ILE A 138 -9.70 -8.17 -3.24
N TYR A 139 -8.56 -7.98 -3.91
CA TYR A 139 -7.37 -7.46 -3.28
C TYR A 139 -7.12 -6.06 -3.79
N GLN A 140 -6.96 -5.16 -2.84
CA GLN A 140 -6.78 -3.75 -3.11
C GLN A 140 -5.46 -3.29 -2.53
N SER A 141 -4.64 -2.64 -3.35
CA SER A 141 -3.41 -2.00 -2.92
C SER A 141 -3.55 -0.48 -3.06
N PHE A 142 -3.07 0.25 -2.07
CA PHE A 142 -3.10 1.71 -1.99
C PHE A 142 -1.94 2.21 -1.13
N PHE A 143 -1.72 3.52 -1.12
CA PHE A 143 -0.65 4.12 -0.31
C PHE A 143 -1.00 5.51 0.17
N TYR A 144 -0.31 5.93 1.23
CA TYR A 144 -0.35 7.29 1.76
C TYR A 144 1.03 7.94 1.59
N PRO A 145 1.15 9.07 0.86
CA PRO A 145 2.42 9.76 0.64
C PRO A 145 3.06 10.27 1.92
N SER A 146 2.24 10.71 2.88
CA SER A 146 2.68 11.20 4.19
C SER A 146 1.60 10.91 5.24
N GLU A 147 2.04 10.46 6.40
CA GLU A 147 1.27 10.14 7.60
C GLU A 147 2.04 10.61 8.82
N PHE A 148 1.35 10.91 9.93
CA PHE A 148 2.00 11.44 11.13
C PHE A 148 1.76 10.54 12.33
N GLU A 149 2.84 10.13 12.99
CA GLU A 149 2.81 9.46 14.29
C GLU A 149 3.34 10.44 15.35
N GLY A 150 2.43 11.17 15.97
CA GLY A 150 2.75 12.27 16.88
C GLY A 150 3.49 13.39 16.13
N ALA A 151 4.78 13.55 16.42
CA ALA A 151 5.64 14.56 15.77
C ALA A 151 6.49 14.01 14.61
N ASN A 152 6.39 12.71 14.31
CA ASN A 152 7.18 12.08 13.25
C ASN A 152 6.35 11.95 11.98
N GLU A 153 6.87 12.51 10.89
CA GLU A 153 6.35 12.27 9.55
C GLU A 153 6.84 10.92 9.02
N LEU A 154 5.90 10.11 8.55
CA LEU A 154 6.08 8.82 7.92
C LEU A 154 5.65 8.95 6.47
N THR A 155 6.59 8.83 5.55
CA THR A 155 6.28 8.98 4.14
C THR A 155 6.13 7.65 3.44
N TRP A 156 5.34 7.61 2.37
CA TRP A 156 5.26 6.49 1.43
C TRP A 156 4.91 5.15 2.07
N LEU A 157 3.83 5.13 2.85
CA LEU A 157 3.32 3.93 3.49
C LEU A 157 2.41 3.18 2.51
N GLY A 158 2.76 1.92 2.20
CA GLY A 158 1.92 1.07 1.37
C GLY A 158 1.05 0.11 2.15
N TYR A 159 -0.10 -0.19 1.58
CA TYR A 159 -1.13 -1.05 2.13
C TYR A 159 -1.58 -2.04 1.08
N THR A 160 -1.94 -3.25 1.49
CA THR A 160 -2.61 -4.22 0.63
C THR A 160 -3.59 -5.01 1.47
N GLN A 161 -4.86 -4.95 1.09
CA GLN A 161 -5.94 -5.56 1.85
C GLN A 161 -6.76 -6.54 1.01
N GLY A 162 -7.30 -7.56 1.68
CA GLY A 162 -8.31 -8.46 1.14
C GLY A 162 -9.70 -8.05 1.61
N LEU A 163 -10.63 -7.85 0.68
CA LEU A 163 -12.04 -7.57 0.96
C LEU A 163 -12.90 -8.66 0.33
N PHE A 164 -14.08 -8.91 0.88
CA PHE A 164 -15.03 -9.83 0.27
C PHE A 164 -15.68 -9.22 -0.97
N VAL A 165 -16.09 -10.09 -1.88
CA VAL A 165 -17.03 -9.74 -2.96
C VAL A 165 -18.19 -10.72 -2.90
N ASP A 166 -19.40 -10.19 -2.85
CA ASP A 166 -20.62 -10.99 -2.78
C ASP A 166 -21.15 -11.39 -4.18
N ALA A 167 -22.21 -12.20 -4.22
CA ALA A 167 -22.83 -12.64 -5.48
C ALA A 167 -23.37 -11.51 -6.35
N PHE A 168 -23.65 -10.36 -5.76
CA PHE A 168 -24.23 -9.20 -6.41
C PHE A 168 -23.16 -8.22 -6.91
N GLY A 169 -21.88 -8.50 -6.61
CA GLY A 169 -20.75 -7.68 -6.99
C GLY A 169 -20.46 -6.55 -6.02
N ASN A 170 -21.09 -6.52 -4.85
CA ASN A 170 -20.75 -5.57 -3.79
C ASN A 170 -19.45 -5.99 -3.12
N ILE A 171 -18.65 -5.01 -2.74
CA ILE A 171 -17.46 -5.21 -1.92
C ILE A 171 -17.90 -5.18 -0.46
N ARG A 172 -17.41 -6.10 0.37
CA ARG A 172 -17.77 -6.20 1.79
C ARG A 172 -16.55 -6.29 2.70
N GLU A 173 -16.67 -5.70 3.88
CA GLU A 173 -15.71 -5.89 4.98
C GLU A 173 -15.95 -7.24 5.69
N ASP A 174 -15.06 -7.57 6.62
CA ASP A 174 -15.13 -8.70 7.56
C ASP A 174 -15.26 -8.09 8.97
N SER A 175 -16.49 -7.75 9.35
CA SER A 175 -16.76 -6.90 10.52
C SER A 175 -16.43 -7.58 11.85
N ASP A 176 -16.59 -8.89 11.92
CA ASP A 176 -16.30 -9.70 13.12
C ASP A 176 -14.94 -10.40 13.04
N GLY A 177 -14.26 -10.34 11.88
CA GLY A 177 -12.90 -10.82 11.70
C GLY A 177 -12.81 -12.34 11.70
N ASP A 178 -13.90 -13.03 11.37
CA ASP A 178 -13.98 -14.48 11.39
C ASP A 178 -13.58 -15.13 10.04
N GLY A 179 -13.40 -14.31 9.00
CA GLY A 179 -13.04 -14.75 7.65
C GLY A 179 -14.16 -15.46 6.92
N LYS A 180 -15.42 -15.25 7.31
CA LYS A 180 -16.63 -15.81 6.71
C LYS A 180 -17.57 -14.68 6.32
N LEU A 181 -18.14 -14.79 5.12
CA LEU A 181 -19.05 -13.76 4.61
C LEU A 181 -20.47 -14.01 5.06
N ILE A 182 -20.96 -13.20 6.00
CA ILE A 182 -22.36 -13.20 6.47
C ILE A 182 -22.94 -11.81 6.22
N TYR A 183 -23.91 -11.70 5.30
CA TYR A 183 -24.44 -10.39 4.87
C TYR A 183 -24.96 -9.50 6.00
N ALA A 184 -25.56 -10.12 7.03
CA ALA A 184 -26.09 -9.39 8.18
C ALA A 184 -25.01 -8.83 9.12
N ASN A 185 -23.80 -9.41 9.11
CA ASN A 185 -22.68 -8.95 9.93
C ASN A 185 -21.74 -8.05 9.12
N ASP A 186 -21.48 -8.43 7.88
CA ASP A 186 -20.47 -7.85 7.00
C ASP A 186 -21.04 -6.75 6.11
N LYS A 187 -20.60 -5.53 6.40
CA LYS A 187 -21.11 -4.33 5.76
C LYS A 187 -20.62 -4.21 4.32
N ILE A 188 -21.49 -3.66 3.47
CA ILE A 188 -21.16 -3.26 2.10
C ILE A 188 -20.28 -2.01 2.16
N ILE A 189 -19.23 -1.99 1.35
CA ILE A 189 -18.29 -0.88 1.21
C ILE A 189 -18.54 -0.17 -0.11
N GLU A 190 -18.76 1.14 -0.05
CA GLU A 190 -18.64 2.03 -1.21
C GLU A 190 -17.53 3.03 -0.98
N THR A 191 -16.54 3.06 -1.88
CA THR A 191 -15.45 4.04 -1.80
C THR A 191 -15.80 5.31 -2.54
N ARG A 192 -15.57 6.47 -1.92
CA ARG A 192 -15.67 7.77 -2.58
C ARG A 192 -14.50 8.67 -2.19
N TYR A 193 -14.17 9.59 -3.09
CA TYR A 193 -13.28 10.69 -2.73
C TYR A 193 -14.05 11.68 -1.86
N ALA A 194 -13.56 11.95 -0.66
CA ALA A 194 -14.08 12.99 0.21
C ALA A 194 -13.28 14.28 -0.05
N PRO A 195 -13.78 15.22 -0.87
CA PRO A 195 -13.04 16.43 -1.20
C PRO A 195 -12.69 17.23 0.06
N THR A 196 -13.55 17.17 1.07
CA THR A 196 -13.37 17.87 2.35
C THR A 196 -12.19 17.39 3.17
N LEU A 197 -11.86 16.10 3.08
CA LEU A 197 -10.75 15.48 3.79
C LEU A 197 -9.50 15.34 2.91
N GLY A 198 -9.63 15.60 1.60
CA GLY A 198 -8.55 15.39 0.64
C GLY A 198 -8.16 13.92 0.44
N GLU A 199 -8.97 12.97 0.90
CA GLU A 199 -8.68 11.54 0.90
C GLU A 199 -9.84 10.68 0.37
N THR A 200 -9.53 9.42 0.02
CA THR A 200 -10.54 8.43 -0.31
C THR A 200 -11.04 7.75 0.97
N VAL A 201 -12.35 7.80 1.19
CA VAL A 201 -13.02 7.19 2.33
C VAL A 201 -13.90 6.02 1.87
N ALA A 202 -14.21 5.13 2.82
CA ALA A 202 -15.12 4.02 2.66
C ALA A 202 -16.40 4.30 3.47
N ASP A 203 -17.53 4.41 2.76
CA ASP A 203 -18.86 4.44 3.36
C ASP A 203 -19.34 3.00 3.57
N LEU A 204 -19.81 2.70 4.78
CA LEU A 204 -20.22 1.38 5.20
C LEU A 204 -21.75 1.31 5.26
N PHE A 205 -22.34 0.30 4.64
CA PHE A 205 -23.79 0.08 4.60
C PHE A 205 -24.16 -1.27 5.20
N ALA A 206 -25.19 -1.28 6.06
CA ALA A 206 -25.69 -2.49 6.67
C ALA A 206 -26.76 -3.16 5.78
N ASP A 207 -26.79 -4.49 5.81
CA ASP A 207 -27.74 -5.36 5.09
C ASP A 207 -28.21 -6.46 6.07
N VAL A 208 -28.91 -6.05 7.13
CA VAL A 208 -29.25 -6.90 8.28
C VAL A 208 -30.55 -7.65 8.04
N SER A 209 -31.53 -7.00 7.40
CA SER A 209 -32.83 -7.60 7.14
C SER A 209 -33.46 -6.96 5.91
N PRO A 210 -33.51 -7.66 4.76
CA PRO A 210 -33.58 -9.13 4.67
C PRO A 210 -32.26 -9.88 4.49
N ALA A 211 -31.09 -9.21 4.54
CA ALA A 211 -29.79 -9.83 4.24
C ALA A 211 -29.78 -10.40 2.81
N ASP A 212 -30.17 -9.57 1.83
CA ASP A 212 -30.43 -9.98 0.45
C ASP A 212 -29.41 -9.47 -0.57
N GLY A 213 -28.33 -8.83 -0.12
CA GLY A 213 -27.35 -8.22 -0.99
C GLY A 213 -27.61 -6.76 -1.31
N GLN A 214 -28.63 -6.14 -0.73
CA GLN A 214 -28.93 -4.72 -0.88
C GLN A 214 -28.79 -4.01 0.45
N ALA A 215 -28.23 -2.81 0.43
CA ALA A 215 -28.19 -1.98 1.63
C ALA A 215 -29.60 -1.67 2.13
N ASP A 216 -29.83 -1.82 3.45
CA ASP A 216 -31.13 -1.52 4.09
C ASP A 216 -31.51 -0.04 3.95
N SER A 217 -30.53 0.84 3.70
CA SER A 217 -30.67 2.28 3.60
C SER A 217 -29.68 2.87 2.59
N THR A 218 -30.02 4.01 2.00
CA THR A 218 -29.11 4.82 1.17
C THR A 218 -28.16 5.69 2.01
N THR A 219 -28.28 5.68 3.34
CA THR A 219 -27.39 6.41 4.25
C THR A 219 -26.42 5.42 4.87
N PRO A 220 -25.10 5.69 4.82
CA PRO A 220 -24.13 4.80 5.43
C PRO A 220 -24.28 4.79 6.96
N VAL A 221 -24.04 3.62 7.56
CA VAL A 221 -24.00 3.46 9.02
C VAL A 221 -22.72 4.02 9.63
N GLY A 222 -21.68 4.22 8.81
CA GLY A 222 -20.46 4.91 9.18
C GLY A 222 -19.59 5.18 7.96
N THR A 223 -18.69 6.16 8.07
CA THR A 223 -17.65 6.45 7.08
C THR A 223 -16.31 6.29 7.77
N VAL A 224 -15.37 5.58 7.14
CA VAL A 224 -14.03 5.33 7.68
C VAL A 224 -12.97 5.62 6.62
N ALA A 225 -11.73 5.87 7.05
CA ALA A 225 -10.60 5.94 6.13
C ALA A 225 -10.35 4.55 5.52
N LEU A 226 -9.78 4.50 4.31
CA LEU A 226 -9.57 3.23 3.61
C LEU A 226 -8.70 2.23 4.39
N ARG A 227 -7.73 2.73 5.18
CA ARG A 227 -6.86 1.94 6.07
C ARG A 227 -7.57 1.35 7.30
N ASP A 228 -8.73 1.89 7.65
CA ASP A 228 -9.50 1.55 8.84
C ASP A 228 -10.71 0.65 8.54
N VAL A 229 -10.91 0.30 7.27
CA VAL A 229 -11.86 -0.74 6.84
C VAL A 229 -11.50 -2.07 7.51
N ALA A 230 -12.51 -2.79 8.01
CA ALA A 230 -12.33 -4.10 8.62
C ALA A 230 -12.06 -5.17 7.54
N ALA A 231 -10.90 -5.13 6.91
CA ALA A 231 -10.54 -6.09 5.87
C ALA A 231 -10.34 -7.51 6.44
N LEU A 232 -10.55 -8.54 5.59
CA LEU A 232 -10.18 -9.94 5.90
C LEU A 232 -8.76 -10.05 6.44
N TRP A 233 -7.87 -9.27 5.84
CA TRP A 233 -6.50 -9.09 6.26
C TRP A 233 -5.94 -7.82 5.63
N GLU A 234 -4.96 -7.23 6.30
CA GLU A 234 -4.18 -6.10 5.79
C GLU A 234 -2.69 -6.42 5.95
N ALA A 235 -1.99 -6.48 4.82
CA ALA A 235 -0.62 -6.96 4.70
C ALA A 235 0.38 -6.07 5.46
N GLY A 236 0.22 -4.75 5.42
CA GLY A 236 1.11 -3.81 6.09
C GLY A 236 1.09 -3.96 7.62
N LYS A 237 -0.08 -4.08 8.23
CA LYS A 237 -0.32 -4.36 9.65
C LYS A 237 0.24 -5.73 10.01
N ARG A 238 -0.03 -6.77 9.21
CA ARG A 238 0.54 -8.12 9.42
C ARG A 238 2.07 -8.08 9.39
N LEU A 239 2.66 -7.44 8.38
CA LEU A 239 4.09 -7.23 8.26
C LEU A 239 4.67 -6.45 9.44
N ALA A 240 4.00 -5.40 9.90
CA ALA A 240 4.45 -4.61 11.05
C ALA A 240 4.51 -5.46 12.33
N LEU A 241 3.59 -6.41 12.49
CA LEU A 241 3.53 -7.35 13.61
C LEU A 241 4.53 -8.50 13.48
N THR A 242 4.94 -8.89 12.27
CA THR A 242 5.96 -9.92 12.03
C THR A 242 7.35 -9.46 12.48
N ASP A 243 8.07 -10.31 13.23
CA ASP A 243 9.43 -10.05 13.63
C ASP A 243 10.39 -10.06 12.43
N ALA A 244 11.34 -9.12 12.40
CA ALA A 244 12.28 -9.00 11.30
C ALA A 244 13.17 -10.24 11.11
N SER A 245 13.36 -11.06 12.15
CA SER A 245 14.14 -12.30 12.09
C SER A 245 13.36 -13.48 11.49
N SER A 246 12.03 -13.49 11.55
CA SER A 246 11.20 -14.58 11.01
C SER A 246 10.84 -14.38 9.53
N ARG A 247 11.08 -13.19 8.97
CA ARG A 247 10.80 -12.91 7.55
C ARG A 247 11.75 -13.67 6.62
N THR A 248 11.18 -14.35 5.63
CA THR A 248 11.89 -14.97 4.51
C THR A 248 12.05 -13.94 3.40
N LEU A 249 13.22 -13.30 3.32
CA LEU A 249 13.55 -12.41 2.21
C LEU A 249 14.62 -13.08 1.35
N LEU A 250 14.36 -13.14 0.05
CA LEU A 250 15.20 -13.75 -0.95
C LEU A 250 15.76 -12.67 -1.87
N THR A 251 16.97 -12.87 -2.34
CA THR A 251 17.62 -12.06 -3.36
C THR A 251 18.52 -12.97 -4.17
N TRP A 252 19.19 -12.41 -5.16
CA TRP A 252 20.21 -13.13 -5.90
C TRP A 252 21.37 -12.20 -6.23
N VAL A 253 22.54 -12.80 -6.45
CA VAL A 253 23.74 -12.10 -6.89
C VAL A 253 24.48 -12.94 -7.94
N ASP A 254 24.57 -12.40 -9.14
CA ASP A 254 25.39 -12.85 -10.25
C ASP A 254 26.84 -12.82 -9.79
N SER A 255 27.37 -13.94 -9.32
CA SER A 255 28.66 -13.98 -8.64
C SER A 255 29.81 -14.08 -9.64
N ASP A 256 29.58 -14.74 -10.76
CA ASP A 256 30.57 -14.91 -11.84
C ASP A 256 30.43 -13.89 -12.97
N ASN A 257 29.44 -13.00 -12.89
CA ASN A 257 29.17 -11.88 -13.78
C ASN A 257 28.89 -12.32 -15.23
N ASP A 258 28.19 -13.43 -15.41
CA ASP A 258 27.84 -14.00 -16.72
C ASP A 258 26.46 -13.54 -17.24
N GLY A 259 25.68 -12.85 -16.40
CA GLY A 259 24.34 -12.34 -16.72
C GLY A 259 23.26 -13.42 -16.76
N ARG A 260 23.47 -14.56 -16.09
CA ARG A 260 22.51 -15.65 -15.94
C ARG A 260 22.29 -15.94 -14.47
N VAL A 261 21.17 -16.62 -14.21
CA VAL A 261 20.85 -17.08 -12.85
C VAL A 261 21.29 -18.53 -12.74
N ASP A 262 22.30 -18.77 -11.93
CA ASP A 262 22.86 -20.09 -11.69
C ASP A 262 22.43 -20.72 -10.36
N SER A 263 22.58 -22.04 -10.30
CA SER A 263 22.28 -22.80 -9.08
C SER A 263 23.24 -22.41 -7.96
N GLY A 264 22.71 -21.69 -6.96
CA GLY A 264 23.46 -21.22 -5.79
C GLY A 264 23.60 -19.70 -5.68
N GLU A 265 23.17 -18.94 -6.70
CA GLU A 265 23.23 -17.48 -6.70
C GLU A 265 22.04 -16.83 -5.98
N GLN A 266 20.88 -17.50 -5.99
CA GLN A 266 19.76 -17.12 -5.16
C GLN A 266 20.09 -17.43 -3.69
N MET A 267 19.92 -16.42 -2.83
CA MET A 267 20.27 -16.50 -1.41
C MET A 267 19.30 -15.70 -0.54
N ALA A 268 19.35 -15.97 0.78
CA ALA A 268 18.58 -15.21 1.75
C ALA A 268 19.17 -13.80 1.96
N PHE A 269 18.34 -12.77 1.92
CA PHE A 269 18.72 -11.39 2.24
C PHE A 269 18.80 -11.21 3.77
N THR A 270 19.95 -11.57 4.34
CA THR A 270 20.22 -11.56 5.78
C THR A 270 21.64 -11.08 6.06
N THR A 271 21.90 -10.67 7.31
CA THR A 271 23.25 -10.27 7.74
C THR A 271 24.26 -11.42 7.68
N ALA A 272 23.81 -12.68 7.67
CA ALA A 272 24.68 -13.83 7.45
C ALA A 272 25.35 -13.80 6.05
N ASN A 273 24.69 -13.20 5.06
CA ASN A 273 25.21 -13.02 3.70
C ASN A 273 25.77 -11.61 3.46
N ALA A 274 25.97 -10.80 4.51
CA ALA A 274 26.41 -9.41 4.37
C ALA A 274 27.75 -9.28 3.65
N THR A 275 28.67 -10.23 3.81
CA THR A 275 29.96 -10.23 3.11
C THR A 275 29.78 -10.27 1.59
N THR A 276 28.87 -11.11 1.09
CA THR A 276 28.56 -11.22 -0.34
C THR A 276 27.71 -10.06 -0.84
N LEU A 277 26.76 -9.58 -0.04
CA LEU A 277 25.83 -8.50 -0.43
C LEU A 277 26.44 -7.10 -0.34
N SER A 278 27.46 -6.91 0.50
CA SER A 278 28.07 -5.59 0.76
C SER A 278 28.49 -4.85 -0.51
N PRO A 279 29.19 -5.45 -1.50
CA PRO A 279 29.54 -4.77 -2.74
C PRO A 279 28.33 -4.23 -3.52
N TYR A 280 27.20 -4.94 -3.49
CA TYR A 280 25.97 -4.59 -4.19
C TYR A 280 25.16 -3.51 -3.47
N LEU A 281 25.24 -3.44 -2.13
CA LEU A 281 24.48 -2.48 -1.32
C LEU A 281 25.09 -1.08 -1.23
N ARG A 282 26.31 -0.89 -1.75
CA ARG A 282 27.07 0.38 -1.71
C ARG A 282 27.19 1.00 -0.30
N PRO A 283 27.57 0.23 0.73
CA PRO A 283 27.62 0.74 2.09
C PRO A 283 28.58 1.92 2.22
N GLY A 284 28.25 2.83 3.12
CA GLY A 284 29.04 3.99 3.46
C GLY A 284 29.56 3.96 4.90
N ALA A 285 29.95 5.13 5.39
CA ALA A 285 30.23 5.31 6.81
C ALA A 285 28.97 5.07 7.66
N ALA A 286 29.16 4.65 8.91
CA ALA A 286 28.07 4.52 9.87
C ALA A 286 27.22 5.82 9.92
N PRO A 287 25.88 5.73 9.94
CA PRO A 287 25.09 4.51 10.16
C PRO A 287 24.80 3.66 8.91
N PHE A 288 25.28 4.01 7.71
CA PHE A 288 24.94 3.35 6.44
C PHE A 288 25.81 2.11 6.12
N THR A 289 26.05 1.24 7.10
CA THR A 289 26.80 0.00 6.91
C THR A 289 25.95 -1.08 6.22
N ALA A 290 26.58 -2.08 5.60
CA ALA A 290 25.85 -3.18 4.92
C ALA A 290 24.86 -3.88 5.88
N ASP A 291 25.31 -4.21 7.09
CA ASP A 291 24.46 -4.82 8.12
C ASP A 291 23.26 -3.93 8.49
N ASN A 292 23.47 -2.62 8.61
CA ASN A 292 22.41 -1.68 8.95
C ASN A 292 21.41 -1.51 7.79
N ILE A 293 21.87 -1.51 6.54
CA ILE A 293 21.00 -1.50 5.36
C ILE A 293 20.16 -2.78 5.32
N ILE A 294 20.79 -3.95 5.52
CA ILE A 294 20.08 -5.24 5.55
C ILE A 294 19.05 -5.24 6.68
N ASN A 295 19.44 -4.88 7.90
CA ASN A 295 18.54 -4.82 9.05
C ASN A 295 17.39 -3.85 8.83
N PHE A 296 17.67 -2.69 8.23
CA PHE A 296 16.63 -1.71 7.89
C PHE A 296 15.60 -2.31 6.93
N ILE A 297 16.02 -2.87 5.80
CA ILE A 297 15.11 -3.46 4.80
C ILE A 297 14.33 -4.65 5.38
N ARG A 298 14.96 -5.47 6.22
CA ARG A 298 14.28 -6.55 6.96
C ARG A 298 13.21 -6.04 7.95
N GLY A 299 13.29 -4.78 8.35
CA GLY A 299 12.29 -4.12 9.18
C GLY A 299 12.71 -3.89 10.64
N VAL A 300 14.01 -3.78 10.90
CA VAL A 300 14.56 -3.33 12.19
C VAL A 300 14.72 -1.82 12.16
N GLN A 301 14.25 -1.13 13.19
CA GLN A 301 14.52 0.30 13.35
C GLN A 301 15.98 0.50 13.77
N VAL A 302 16.73 1.28 13.00
CA VAL A 302 18.13 1.61 13.28
C VAL A 302 18.25 3.11 13.54
N THR A 303 18.94 3.47 14.62
CA THR A 303 19.17 4.88 14.99
C THR A 303 19.97 5.61 13.90
N GLY A 304 19.48 6.77 13.48
CA GLY A 304 20.11 7.60 12.45
C GLY A 304 19.71 7.25 11.01
N LEU A 305 18.96 6.17 10.81
CA LEU A 305 18.27 5.88 9.55
C LEU A 305 16.84 6.43 9.59
N ARG A 306 16.17 6.43 8.44
CA ARG A 306 14.78 6.86 8.27
C ARG A 306 13.86 6.25 9.34
N ASN A 307 12.96 7.05 9.91
CA ASN A 307 11.96 6.54 10.83
C ASN A 307 10.78 5.96 10.04
N ARG A 308 10.34 4.76 10.39
CA ARG A 308 9.17 4.10 9.80
C ARG A 308 8.26 3.50 10.88
N GLN A 309 8.27 4.07 12.08
CA GLN A 309 7.51 3.53 13.21
C GLN A 309 6.11 4.14 13.29
N LEU A 310 5.08 3.30 13.27
CA LEU A 310 3.66 3.64 13.38
C LEU A 310 3.02 2.83 14.51
N THR A 311 2.02 3.37 15.20
CA THR A 311 1.27 2.62 16.22
C THR A 311 0.35 1.59 15.54
N VAL A 312 0.61 0.31 15.82
CA VAL A 312 -0.21 -0.83 15.38
C VAL A 312 -0.65 -1.61 16.61
N ASN A 313 -1.96 -1.79 16.77
CA ASN A 313 -2.57 -2.45 17.95
C ASN A 313 -2.09 -1.88 19.29
N GLY A 314 -2.00 -0.55 19.38
CA GLY A 314 -1.61 0.16 20.60
C GLY A 314 -0.13 0.08 20.97
N SER A 315 0.73 -0.39 20.06
CA SER A 315 2.18 -0.42 20.25
C SER A 315 2.92 0.11 19.02
N LEU A 316 4.02 0.81 19.24
CA LEU A 316 4.85 1.33 18.17
C LEU A 316 5.57 0.18 17.44
N LYS A 317 5.33 0.03 16.14
CA LYS A 317 5.88 -1.03 15.28
C LYS A 317 6.50 -0.42 14.03
N VAL A 318 7.52 -1.08 13.47
CA VAL A 318 8.13 -0.66 12.21
C VAL A 318 7.20 -1.07 11.06
N TRP A 319 6.70 -0.10 10.32
CA TRP A 319 6.02 -0.29 9.04
C TRP A 319 7.04 -0.71 7.99
N LYS A 320 6.83 -1.92 7.43
CA LYS A 320 7.82 -2.55 6.56
C LYS A 320 7.47 -2.41 5.08
N MET A 321 6.18 -2.29 4.76
CA MET A 321 5.67 -2.25 3.38
C MET A 321 5.78 -0.86 2.77
N GLY A 322 6.49 -0.76 1.65
CA GLY A 322 6.55 0.43 0.81
C GLY A 322 5.28 0.62 -0.03
N ASP A 323 5.13 1.81 -0.59
CA ASP A 323 3.99 2.19 -1.43
C ASP A 323 3.90 1.38 -2.74
N PRO A 324 2.74 0.75 -3.03
CA PRO A 324 2.45 0.20 -4.36
C PRO A 324 1.79 1.26 -5.24
N ILE A 325 2.58 2.04 -6.01
CA ILE A 325 2.03 3.13 -6.85
C ILE A 325 1.34 2.57 -8.10
N HIS A 326 2.07 1.82 -8.91
CA HIS A 326 1.53 1.24 -10.15
C HIS A 326 1.53 -0.29 -10.14
N SER A 327 2.04 -0.90 -9.06
CA SER A 327 2.04 -2.34 -8.91
C SER A 327 0.69 -2.81 -8.37
N THR A 328 -0.26 -2.99 -9.29
CA THR A 328 -1.50 -3.70 -8.98
C THR A 328 -1.17 -5.12 -8.52
N PRO A 329 -1.76 -5.63 -7.42
CA PRO A 329 -1.49 -6.97 -6.94
C PRO A 329 -1.95 -8.04 -7.95
N ALA A 330 -1.24 -9.15 -8.04
CA ALA A 330 -1.62 -10.31 -8.82
C ALA A 330 -1.97 -11.47 -7.89
N ILE A 331 -3.15 -12.08 -8.07
CA ILE A 331 -3.51 -13.30 -7.34
C ILE A 331 -3.22 -14.53 -8.16
N VAL A 332 -2.63 -15.54 -7.50
CA VAL A 332 -2.50 -16.89 -8.00
C VAL A 332 -3.28 -17.82 -7.10
N GLY A 333 -4.22 -18.54 -7.70
CA GLY A 333 -5.02 -19.59 -7.07
C GLY A 333 -5.14 -20.77 -8.03
N PRO A 334 -6.22 -21.57 -7.95
CA PRO A 334 -6.43 -22.71 -8.85
C PRO A 334 -6.17 -22.37 -10.33
N PRO A 335 -5.47 -23.23 -11.10
CA PRO A 335 -5.16 -22.96 -12.50
C PRO A 335 -6.44 -22.68 -13.33
N ARG A 336 -6.47 -21.53 -14.03
CA ARG A 336 -7.68 -21.00 -14.69
C ARG A 336 -7.72 -21.24 -16.19
N GLU A 337 -6.57 -21.37 -16.82
CA GLU A 337 -6.45 -21.35 -18.29
C GLU A 337 -7.04 -22.60 -18.95
N ARG A 338 -7.11 -23.74 -18.24
CA ARG A 338 -7.73 -24.99 -18.74
C ARG A 338 -7.30 -25.32 -20.18
N TYR A 339 -5.98 -25.34 -20.44
CA TYR A 339 -5.41 -25.64 -21.75
C TYR A 339 -5.86 -27.00 -22.30
N ASP A 340 -6.21 -27.93 -21.41
CA ASP A 340 -6.83 -29.23 -21.71
C ASP A 340 -8.17 -29.09 -22.44
N VAL A 341 -9.00 -28.12 -22.07
CA VAL A 341 -10.34 -27.90 -22.63
C VAL A 341 -10.29 -26.91 -23.79
N ILE A 342 -9.58 -25.79 -23.64
CA ILE A 342 -9.59 -24.70 -24.63
C ILE A 342 -8.79 -25.06 -25.88
N TYR A 343 -7.61 -25.68 -25.70
CA TYR A 343 -6.67 -25.97 -26.78
C TYR A 343 -6.50 -27.48 -27.05
N GLY A 344 -7.10 -28.34 -26.23
CA GLY A 344 -7.01 -29.79 -26.39
C GLY A 344 -5.66 -30.38 -25.95
N ASP A 345 -4.84 -29.65 -25.18
CA ASP A 345 -3.58 -30.17 -24.67
C ASP A 345 -3.82 -31.01 -23.41
N GLY A 346 -4.02 -32.33 -23.60
CA GLY A 346 -4.25 -33.27 -22.50
C GLY A 346 -3.12 -33.34 -21.46
N SER A 347 -1.91 -32.84 -21.76
CA SER A 347 -0.80 -32.82 -20.79
C SER A 347 -1.06 -31.85 -19.63
N TYR A 348 -1.94 -30.87 -19.80
CA TYR A 348 -2.32 -29.90 -18.77
C TYR A 348 -3.26 -30.49 -17.71
N THR A 349 -3.98 -31.58 -18.00
CA THR A 349 -4.96 -32.15 -17.06
C THR A 349 -4.30 -32.58 -15.75
N ASP A 350 -3.13 -33.22 -15.80
CA ASP A 350 -2.41 -33.66 -14.60
C ASP A 350 -1.97 -32.47 -13.74
N TYR A 351 -1.54 -31.39 -14.39
CA TYR A 351 -1.18 -30.14 -13.74
C TYR A 351 -2.38 -29.49 -13.06
N PHE A 352 -3.51 -29.39 -13.77
CA PHE A 352 -4.76 -28.86 -13.22
C PHE A 352 -5.24 -29.68 -12.02
N VAL A 353 -5.27 -31.00 -12.13
CA VAL A 353 -5.74 -31.88 -11.04
C VAL A 353 -4.86 -31.74 -9.80
N LYS A 354 -3.54 -31.57 -9.97
CA LYS A 354 -2.62 -31.35 -8.86
C LYS A 354 -2.85 -30.02 -8.15
N TYR A 355 -3.02 -28.93 -8.89
CA TYR A 355 -3.03 -27.57 -8.34
C TYR A 355 -4.43 -26.94 -8.21
N LYS A 356 -5.51 -27.67 -8.52
CA LYS A 356 -6.90 -27.17 -8.41
C LYS A 356 -7.30 -26.69 -7.01
N ASP A 357 -6.65 -27.21 -5.95
CA ASP A 357 -6.92 -26.85 -4.56
C ASP A 357 -5.75 -26.08 -3.92
N ARG A 358 -4.81 -25.55 -4.71
CA ARG A 358 -3.64 -24.85 -4.17
C ARG A 358 -4.02 -23.58 -3.41
N ARG A 359 -3.20 -23.23 -2.41
CA ARG A 359 -3.31 -22.00 -1.64
C ARG A 359 -3.34 -20.79 -2.57
N ARG A 360 -4.19 -19.81 -2.23
CA ARG A 360 -4.21 -18.53 -2.92
C ARG A 360 -3.13 -17.62 -2.36
N VAL A 361 -2.31 -17.06 -3.24
CA VAL A 361 -1.23 -16.13 -2.88
C VAL A 361 -1.40 -14.84 -3.66
N VAL A 362 -1.25 -13.70 -2.97
CA VAL A 362 -1.32 -12.37 -3.54
C VAL A 362 0.10 -11.82 -3.65
N TYR A 363 0.50 -11.48 -4.86
CA TYR A 363 1.81 -10.90 -5.17
C TYR A 363 1.67 -9.40 -5.40
N ALA A 364 2.37 -8.59 -4.61
CA ALA A 364 2.35 -7.14 -4.73
C ALA A 364 3.78 -6.60 -4.80
N GLY A 365 4.08 -5.81 -5.83
CA GLY A 365 5.33 -5.05 -5.89
C GLY A 365 5.20 -3.80 -5.04
N ALA A 366 6.26 -3.46 -4.31
CA ALA A 366 6.29 -2.27 -3.48
C ALA A 366 7.58 -1.47 -3.71
N ASN A 367 7.48 -0.16 -3.50
CA ASN A 367 8.62 0.75 -3.60
C ASN A 367 9.56 0.72 -2.37
N ASP A 368 9.52 -0.37 -1.60
CA ASP A 368 10.56 -0.72 -0.61
C ASP A 368 11.66 -1.62 -1.20
N GLY A 369 11.60 -1.90 -2.51
CA GLY A 369 12.58 -2.71 -3.22
C GLY A 369 12.14 -4.14 -3.51
N MET A 370 10.93 -4.52 -3.09
CA MET A 370 10.52 -5.93 -3.01
C MET A 370 9.26 -6.25 -3.79
N LEU A 371 9.21 -7.49 -4.29
CA LEU A 371 7.95 -8.19 -4.54
C LEU A 371 7.58 -8.97 -3.27
N HIS A 372 6.38 -8.75 -2.74
CA HIS A 372 5.86 -9.47 -1.59
C HIS A 372 4.88 -10.56 -2.02
N ALA A 373 4.91 -11.71 -1.36
CA ALA A 373 3.95 -12.79 -1.49
C ALA A 373 3.14 -12.94 -0.20
N PHE A 374 1.85 -12.59 -0.22
CA PHE A 374 0.96 -12.67 0.92
C PHE A 374 0.02 -13.87 0.83
N ASN A 375 -0.09 -14.60 1.93
CA ASN A 375 -1.04 -15.70 2.04
C ASN A 375 -2.47 -15.19 2.03
N SER A 376 -3.28 -15.64 1.08
CA SER A 376 -4.70 -15.37 1.04
C SER A 376 -5.57 -16.57 1.43
N GLY A 377 -4.95 -17.67 1.84
CA GLY A 377 -5.63 -18.86 2.32
C GLY A 377 -6.32 -19.67 1.23
N PHE A 378 -7.25 -20.52 1.67
CA PHE A 378 -8.08 -21.37 0.83
C PHE A 378 -9.52 -20.88 0.93
N TYR A 379 -10.06 -20.44 -0.21
CA TYR A 379 -11.44 -19.97 -0.30
C TYR A 379 -12.38 -21.13 -0.59
N HIS A 380 -13.43 -21.23 0.21
CA HIS A 380 -14.53 -22.16 0.07
C HIS A 380 -15.78 -21.40 -0.34
N LYS A 381 -16.46 -21.90 -1.37
CA LYS A 381 -17.68 -21.28 -1.89
C LYS A 381 -18.90 -21.78 -1.11
N GLY A 382 -19.78 -20.85 -0.74
CA GLY A 382 -21.06 -21.12 -0.09
C GLY A 382 -20.92 -21.34 1.41
N ASP A 383 -21.93 -22.03 1.96
CA ASP A 383 -22.12 -22.23 3.39
C ASP A 383 -21.02 -23.11 4.00
N ASP A 384 -20.50 -22.77 5.18
CA ASP A 384 -19.55 -23.61 5.88
C ASP A 384 -20.31 -24.78 6.54
N PRO A 385 -20.05 -26.05 6.14
CA PRO A 385 -20.74 -27.20 6.72
C PRO A 385 -20.52 -27.37 8.23
N GLY A 386 -19.52 -26.69 8.80
CA GLY A 386 -19.20 -26.66 10.22
C GLY A 386 -20.03 -25.68 11.05
N THR A 387 -20.74 -24.74 10.43
CA THR A 387 -21.61 -23.76 11.09
C THR A 387 -23.08 -24.09 10.86
N THR A 388 -23.90 -23.95 11.91
CA THR A 388 -25.35 -24.25 11.84
C THR A 388 -26.22 -23.06 12.23
N THR A 389 -25.60 -21.92 12.54
CA THR A 389 -26.24 -20.75 13.17
C THR A 389 -26.47 -19.60 12.21
N ALA A 390 -25.71 -19.53 11.13
CA ALA A 390 -25.82 -18.54 10.06
C ALA A 390 -25.61 -19.23 8.72
N ILE A 391 -26.01 -18.56 7.64
CA ILE A 391 -25.70 -18.99 6.27
C ILE A 391 -24.52 -18.14 5.82
N GLU A 392 -23.41 -18.79 5.49
CA GLU A 392 -22.26 -18.12 4.91
C GLU A 392 -22.33 -18.09 3.37
N HIS A 393 -21.86 -17.00 2.78
CA HIS A 393 -21.80 -16.78 1.33
C HIS A 393 -20.38 -16.98 0.76
N GLY A 394 -19.52 -17.61 1.56
CA GLY A 394 -18.13 -17.91 1.24
C GLY A 394 -17.23 -17.68 2.45
N TRP A 395 -16.15 -18.45 2.57
CA TRP A 395 -15.29 -18.39 3.74
C TRP A 395 -13.85 -18.77 3.42
N PHE A 396 -12.93 -18.30 4.25
CA PHE A 396 -11.51 -18.58 4.12
C PHE A 396 -11.00 -19.50 5.23
N THR A 397 -10.03 -20.33 4.86
CA THR A 397 -9.25 -21.14 5.80
C THR A 397 -7.77 -20.94 5.58
N THR A 398 -6.99 -21.13 6.64
CA THR A 398 -5.52 -21.14 6.59
C THR A 398 -4.96 -22.56 6.42
N THR A 399 -5.79 -23.57 6.68
CA THR A 399 -5.51 -25.01 6.56
C THR A 399 -6.19 -25.57 5.32
N GLY A 400 -5.44 -26.32 4.50
CA GLY A 400 -5.95 -26.98 3.30
C GLY A 400 -5.36 -28.38 3.17
N ALA A 401 -6.00 -29.24 2.36
CA ALA A 401 -5.54 -30.62 2.16
C ALA A 401 -4.13 -30.71 1.55
N SER A 402 -3.68 -29.66 0.85
CA SER A 402 -2.35 -29.53 0.26
C SER A 402 -1.40 -28.64 1.08
N ALA A 403 -1.79 -28.20 2.27
CA ALA A 403 -1.02 -27.23 3.06
C ALA A 403 0.16 -27.92 3.77
N ALA A 404 1.39 -27.49 3.50
CA ALA A 404 2.56 -27.88 4.26
C ALA A 404 2.72 -27.04 5.54
N SER A 405 2.12 -25.84 5.53
CA SER A 405 2.15 -24.87 6.63
C SER A 405 0.79 -24.19 6.83
N THR A 406 0.59 -23.52 7.96
CA THR A 406 -0.67 -22.82 8.28
C THR A 406 -0.47 -21.34 8.61
N PRO A 407 0.14 -20.56 7.69
CA PRO A 407 0.30 -19.13 7.89
C PRO A 407 -1.08 -18.46 8.05
N PRO A 408 -1.25 -17.44 8.91
CA PRO A 408 -2.46 -16.65 8.98
C PRO A 408 -2.74 -15.90 7.66
N LEU A 409 -3.99 -15.47 7.48
CA LEU A 409 -4.37 -14.62 6.35
C LEU A 409 -3.61 -13.29 6.39
N GLY A 410 -3.05 -12.90 5.24
CA GLY A 410 -2.21 -11.71 5.06
C GLY A 410 -0.78 -11.84 5.57
N GLU A 411 -0.34 -13.01 6.08
CA GLU A 411 1.07 -13.22 6.41
C GLU A 411 1.93 -13.22 5.13
N GLU A 412 3.08 -12.56 5.19
CA GLU A 412 4.10 -12.61 4.15
C GLU A 412 4.77 -13.99 4.16
N LEU A 413 4.57 -14.75 3.09
CA LEU A 413 5.24 -16.04 2.87
C LEU A 413 6.72 -15.82 2.57
N TRP A 414 6.99 -14.87 1.67
CA TRP A 414 8.33 -14.45 1.30
C TRP A 414 8.30 -13.07 0.62
N GLY A 415 9.46 -12.41 0.59
CA GLY A 415 9.72 -11.23 -0.23
C GLY A 415 10.92 -11.46 -1.15
N PHE A 416 10.90 -10.94 -2.36
CA PHE A 416 11.99 -11.06 -3.32
C PHE A 416 12.56 -9.68 -3.68
N ILE A 417 13.89 -9.53 -3.56
CA ILE A 417 14.66 -8.34 -3.91
C ILE A 417 15.49 -8.66 -5.15
N PRO A 418 15.17 -8.05 -6.30
CA PRO A 418 15.98 -8.15 -7.52
C PRO A 418 17.38 -7.56 -7.32
N GLN A 419 18.39 -8.20 -7.90
CA GLN A 419 19.80 -7.78 -7.80
C GLN A 419 19.99 -6.33 -8.24
N GLU A 420 19.32 -5.93 -9.30
CA GLU A 420 19.46 -4.63 -9.95
C GLU A 420 19.04 -3.48 -9.04
N LEU A 421 18.21 -3.76 -8.03
CA LEU A 421 17.74 -2.80 -7.05
C LEU A 421 18.55 -2.81 -5.75
N LEU A 422 19.44 -3.78 -5.52
CA LEU A 422 20.32 -3.81 -4.34
C LEU A 422 21.10 -2.49 -4.14
N PRO A 423 21.68 -1.86 -5.19
CA PRO A 423 22.40 -0.60 -5.03
C PRO A 423 21.50 0.60 -4.71
N HIS A 424 20.19 0.47 -4.93
CA HIS A 424 19.21 1.52 -4.67
C HIS A 424 18.74 1.50 -3.20
N LEU A 425 18.75 0.34 -2.53
CA LEU A 425 18.22 0.15 -1.18
C LEU A 425 18.84 1.11 -0.13
N GLN A 426 20.08 1.54 -0.32
CA GLN A 426 20.69 2.56 0.54
C GLN A 426 19.82 3.83 0.64
N TRP A 427 19.14 4.23 -0.44
CA TRP A 427 18.35 5.45 -0.44
C TRP A 427 17.17 5.37 0.51
N LEU A 428 16.49 4.22 0.60
CA LEU A 428 15.39 4.01 1.54
C LEU A 428 15.81 4.20 3.00
N THR A 429 17.07 3.95 3.31
CA THR A 429 17.61 4.12 4.68
C THR A 429 17.81 5.58 5.08
N ARG A 430 17.82 6.51 4.11
CA ARG A 430 18.14 7.91 4.37
C ARG A 430 16.99 8.66 5.02
N PRO A 431 17.24 9.46 6.08
CA PRO A 431 16.21 10.31 6.69
C PRO A 431 15.60 11.34 5.73
N ASP A 432 16.38 11.82 4.76
CA ASP A 432 15.97 12.76 3.71
C ASP A 432 15.48 12.05 2.43
N TYR A 433 14.97 10.81 2.56
CA TYR A 433 14.49 10.03 1.42
C TYR A 433 13.40 10.77 0.64
N THR A 434 13.76 11.14 -0.59
CA THR A 434 12.81 11.47 -1.65
C THR A 434 12.39 10.20 -2.36
N HIS A 435 11.12 10.12 -2.75
CA HIS A 435 10.59 8.93 -3.41
C HIS A 435 11.40 8.48 -4.63
N VAL A 436 11.61 7.17 -4.71
CA VAL A 436 12.25 6.48 -5.83
C VAL A 436 11.41 5.25 -6.12
N TYR A 437 11.12 5.01 -7.39
CA TYR A 437 10.44 3.79 -7.82
C TYR A 437 11.38 2.58 -7.66
N TYR A 438 10.82 1.41 -7.32
CA TYR A 438 11.55 0.14 -7.26
C TYR A 438 10.79 -0.92 -8.07
N VAL A 439 10.13 -1.87 -7.41
CA VAL A 439 9.30 -2.89 -8.06
C VAL A 439 7.91 -2.32 -8.30
N ASP A 440 7.78 -1.51 -9.34
CA ASP A 440 6.57 -0.72 -9.61
C ASP A 440 5.69 -1.32 -10.73
N LEU A 441 6.17 -2.33 -11.46
CA LEU A 441 5.34 -2.97 -12.50
C LEU A 441 4.33 -3.94 -11.86
N LYS A 442 3.10 -3.94 -12.39
CA LYS A 442 2.11 -4.98 -12.11
C LYS A 442 2.70 -6.37 -12.45
N PRO A 443 2.79 -7.30 -11.47
CA PRO A 443 3.23 -8.65 -11.76
C PRO A 443 2.29 -9.34 -12.75
N LYS A 444 2.85 -10.10 -13.68
CA LYS A 444 2.09 -10.91 -14.62
C LYS A 444 2.32 -12.38 -14.33
N VAL A 445 1.24 -13.14 -14.24
CA VAL A 445 1.29 -14.57 -13.97
C VAL A 445 0.83 -15.34 -15.19
N ALA A 446 1.46 -16.47 -15.49
CA ALA A 446 1.05 -17.38 -16.55
C ALA A 446 1.39 -18.83 -16.21
N ASP A 447 0.52 -19.75 -16.62
CA ASP A 447 0.87 -21.17 -16.68
C ASP A 447 1.66 -21.45 -17.98
N VAL A 448 2.79 -22.14 -17.86
CA VAL A 448 3.72 -22.38 -18.96
C VAL A 448 4.26 -23.81 -18.92
N ARG A 449 4.59 -24.37 -20.09
CA ARG A 449 5.23 -25.68 -20.22
C ARG A 449 6.70 -25.54 -20.63
N ILE A 450 7.54 -25.08 -19.72
CA ILE A 450 8.99 -24.85 -19.94
C ILE A 450 9.88 -25.68 -19.00
N PHE A 451 9.28 -26.35 -18.02
CA PHE A 451 10.02 -27.04 -16.97
C PHE A 451 10.39 -28.46 -17.40
N THR A 452 11.45 -28.98 -16.81
CA THR A 452 11.71 -30.42 -16.87
C THR A 452 10.64 -31.13 -16.06
N PRO A 453 9.96 -32.16 -16.59
CA PRO A 453 8.91 -32.84 -15.85
C PRO A 453 9.42 -33.42 -14.53
N ASP A 454 8.77 -33.04 -13.44
CA ASP A 454 9.05 -33.53 -12.10
C ASP A 454 7.75 -33.61 -11.28
N ALA A 455 7.85 -33.83 -9.97
CA ALA A 455 6.68 -33.90 -9.12
C ALA A 455 5.91 -32.57 -9.07
N ALA A 456 6.58 -31.42 -8.91
CA ALA A 456 6.00 -30.08 -8.90
C ALA A 456 5.57 -29.62 -10.30
N HIS A 457 6.21 -30.13 -11.35
CA HIS A 457 5.95 -29.78 -12.73
C HIS A 457 5.41 -30.95 -13.57
N PRO A 458 4.18 -31.45 -13.32
CA PRO A 458 3.57 -32.51 -14.11
C PRO A 458 3.62 -32.21 -15.62
N ASN A 459 4.22 -33.11 -16.39
CA ASN A 459 4.41 -32.96 -17.84
C ASN A 459 5.16 -31.67 -18.25
N GLY A 460 5.93 -31.08 -17.33
CA GLY A 460 6.71 -29.85 -17.54
C GLY A 460 5.90 -28.55 -17.39
N TRP A 461 4.65 -28.62 -16.92
CA TRP A 461 3.82 -27.45 -16.64
C TRP A 461 4.13 -26.83 -15.27
N GLY A 462 4.12 -25.51 -15.20
CA GLY A 462 4.23 -24.74 -13.97
C GLY A 462 3.61 -23.35 -14.11
N THR A 463 3.48 -22.62 -12.99
CA THR A 463 3.07 -21.22 -12.97
C THR A 463 4.29 -20.33 -12.74
N ILE A 464 4.52 -19.38 -13.65
CA ILE A 464 5.55 -18.35 -13.49
C ILE A 464 4.94 -16.99 -13.17
N LEU A 465 5.70 -16.18 -12.44
CA LEU A 465 5.44 -14.76 -12.21
C LEU A 465 6.54 -13.93 -12.85
N ILE A 466 6.15 -12.92 -13.62
CA ILE A 466 7.02 -11.95 -14.25
C ILE A 466 6.82 -10.61 -13.56
N GLY A 467 7.87 -10.10 -12.91
CA GLY A 467 7.93 -8.77 -12.32
C GLY A 467 8.84 -7.85 -13.13
N GLY A 468 8.78 -6.55 -12.82
CA GLY A 468 9.64 -5.55 -13.46
C GLY A 468 9.60 -4.23 -12.73
N PHE A 469 10.51 -3.32 -13.08
CA PHE A 469 10.73 -2.11 -12.28
C PHE A 469 10.00 -0.88 -12.81
N ARG A 470 9.53 -0.92 -14.06
CA ARG A 470 9.00 0.25 -14.77
C ARG A 470 10.02 1.41 -14.72
N MET A 471 9.80 2.42 -13.88
CA MET A 471 10.69 3.58 -13.68
C MET A 471 11.73 3.37 -12.56
N GLY A 472 11.72 2.21 -11.87
CA GLY A 472 12.59 1.97 -10.72
C GLY A 472 14.00 1.47 -11.03
N GLY A 473 14.24 1.00 -12.25
CA GLY A 473 15.57 0.61 -12.71
C GLY A 473 16.32 1.74 -13.41
N SER A 474 17.64 1.59 -13.54
CA SER A 474 18.45 2.57 -14.30
C SER A 474 18.33 2.34 -15.81
N CYS A 475 18.41 3.41 -16.59
CA CYS A 475 18.49 3.30 -18.05
C CYS A 475 19.94 3.08 -18.51
N GLY A 476 20.12 2.35 -19.62
CA GLY A 476 21.43 2.14 -20.25
C GLY A 476 21.79 3.19 -21.29
N ASN A 477 20.82 3.60 -22.10
CA ASN A 477 20.94 4.69 -23.09
C ASN A 477 19.92 5.78 -22.76
N CYS A 478 20.18 6.49 -21.67
CA CYS A 478 19.31 7.57 -21.20
C CYS A 478 19.41 8.79 -22.14
N PRO A 479 18.29 9.35 -22.62
CA PRO A 479 18.26 10.68 -23.22
C PRO A 479 18.92 11.73 -22.32
N ALA A 480 19.47 12.79 -22.92
CA ALA A 480 20.10 13.86 -22.15
C ALA A 480 19.11 14.48 -21.14
N GLY A 481 19.45 14.44 -19.85
CA GLY A 481 18.60 14.93 -18.75
C GLY A 481 17.99 13.82 -17.88
N GLU A 482 18.14 12.55 -18.25
CA GLU A 482 17.74 11.41 -17.41
C GLU A 482 18.87 10.93 -16.48
N ALA A 483 18.50 10.19 -15.43
CA ALA A 483 19.45 9.71 -14.43
C ALA A 483 20.54 8.81 -15.04
N PRO A 484 21.82 8.98 -14.68
CA PRO A 484 22.90 8.17 -15.24
C PRO A 484 22.73 6.68 -14.88
N PRO A 485 23.31 5.76 -15.69
CA PRO A 485 23.34 4.34 -15.35
C PRO A 485 23.87 4.09 -13.94
N MET A 486 23.20 3.22 -13.18
CA MET A 486 23.63 2.87 -11.83
C MET A 486 24.88 2.00 -11.91
N SER A 487 26.05 2.61 -11.76
CA SER A 487 27.35 1.91 -11.80
C SER A 487 27.97 1.85 -10.41
N VAL A 488 28.41 0.67 -10.00
CA VAL A 488 29.07 0.42 -8.72
C VAL A 488 30.45 -0.15 -8.96
N THR A 489 31.47 0.54 -8.45
CA THR A 489 32.84 0.03 -8.42
C THR A 489 33.14 -0.51 -7.03
N ALA A 490 33.30 -1.82 -6.92
CA ALA A 490 33.58 -2.52 -5.67
C ALA A 490 34.36 -3.81 -5.94
N ASP A 491 34.83 -4.45 -4.87
CA ASP A 491 35.37 -5.81 -4.95
C ASP A 491 34.23 -6.81 -4.78
N PHE A 492 33.87 -7.50 -5.86
CA PHE A 492 32.81 -8.52 -5.87
C PHE A 492 33.37 -9.93 -5.66
N GLY A 493 34.59 -10.07 -5.12
CA GLY A 493 35.25 -11.35 -4.83
C GLY A 493 36.33 -11.73 -5.85
N SER A 494 36.45 -10.99 -6.95
CA SER A 494 37.45 -11.15 -8.01
C SER A 494 38.38 -9.95 -8.15
N GLY A 495 38.37 -9.02 -7.18
CA GLY A 495 39.05 -7.73 -7.24
C GLY A 495 38.10 -6.59 -7.60
N SER A 496 38.64 -5.37 -7.61
CA SER A 496 37.83 -4.17 -7.88
C SER A 496 37.39 -4.14 -9.34
N GLU A 497 36.08 -4.18 -9.57
CA GLU A 497 35.45 -4.08 -10.88
C GLU A 497 34.24 -3.14 -10.83
N THR A 498 33.85 -2.62 -12.00
CA THR A 498 32.67 -1.76 -12.13
C THR A 498 31.54 -2.55 -12.78
N ARG A 499 30.45 -2.73 -12.04
CA ARG A 499 29.22 -3.34 -12.54
C ARG A 499 28.13 -2.29 -12.72
N THR A 500 27.31 -2.45 -13.75
CA THR A 500 26.21 -1.53 -14.05
C THR A 500 24.88 -2.27 -13.93
N PHE A 501 23.93 -1.68 -13.21
CA PHE A 501 22.64 -2.28 -12.90
C PHE A 501 21.55 -1.52 -13.65
N TYR A 502 20.84 -2.22 -14.54
CA TYR A 502 19.82 -1.62 -15.41
C TYR A 502 18.40 -2.01 -14.97
N SER A 503 17.40 -1.38 -15.58
CA SER A 503 16.03 -1.84 -15.50
C SER A 503 15.87 -3.22 -16.14
N ALA A 504 15.24 -4.14 -15.42
CA ALA A 504 15.20 -5.56 -15.77
C ALA A 504 13.83 -6.18 -15.48
N TYR A 505 13.65 -7.44 -15.92
CA TYR A 505 12.44 -8.23 -15.71
C TYR A 505 12.83 -9.55 -15.07
N PHE A 506 12.45 -9.74 -13.82
CA PHE A 506 12.70 -11.00 -13.12
C PHE A 506 11.52 -11.94 -13.27
N VAL A 507 11.83 -13.24 -13.36
CA VAL A 507 10.83 -14.30 -13.48
C VAL A 507 11.06 -15.36 -12.42
N LEU A 508 10.01 -15.59 -11.63
CA LEU A 508 9.99 -16.54 -10.54
C LEU A 508 9.08 -17.72 -10.91
N ASP A 509 9.55 -18.93 -10.65
CA ASP A 509 8.69 -20.10 -10.52
C ASP A 509 7.96 -20.05 -9.18
N ILE A 510 6.63 -19.98 -9.27
CA ILE A 510 5.70 -19.91 -8.14
C ILE A 510 4.66 -21.03 -8.22
N THR A 511 5.02 -22.14 -8.87
CA THR A 511 4.12 -23.26 -9.13
C THR A 511 3.55 -23.85 -7.84
N ASP A 512 4.41 -24.08 -6.85
CA ASP A 512 4.05 -24.58 -5.52
C ASP A 512 4.12 -23.46 -4.47
N PRO A 513 2.98 -22.96 -3.97
CA PRO A 513 2.96 -21.89 -2.96
C PRO A 513 3.41 -22.35 -1.56
N GLU A 514 3.65 -23.65 -1.37
CA GLU A 514 4.13 -24.22 -0.10
C GLU A 514 5.67 -24.34 -0.04
N GLN A 515 6.37 -23.88 -1.08
CA GLN A 515 7.82 -23.82 -1.16
C GLN A 515 8.28 -22.39 -1.49
N ASP A 516 9.53 -22.09 -1.15
CA ASP A 516 10.16 -20.83 -1.58
C ASP A 516 10.24 -20.77 -3.12
N PRO A 517 10.06 -19.59 -3.73
CA PRO A 517 10.10 -19.43 -5.17
C PRO A 517 11.51 -19.67 -5.70
N THR A 518 11.61 -20.12 -6.94
CA THR A 518 12.89 -20.25 -7.65
C THR A 518 13.00 -19.18 -8.72
N LEU A 519 14.09 -18.41 -8.72
CA LEU A 519 14.41 -17.46 -9.78
C LEU A 519 14.84 -18.20 -11.04
N LEU A 520 14.18 -17.91 -12.16
CA LEU A 520 14.47 -18.51 -13.46
C LEU A 520 15.41 -17.64 -14.30
N TRP A 521 15.15 -16.33 -14.33
CA TRP A 521 15.98 -15.32 -15.00
C TRP A 521 15.65 -13.90 -14.48
N SER A 522 16.54 -12.94 -14.71
CA SER A 522 16.44 -11.52 -14.32
C SER A 522 16.86 -10.61 -15.46
#